data_AF-A0A0C3B9L6-F1
#
_entry.id   AF-A0A0C3B9L6-F1
#
_cell.length_a   1.000
_cell.length_b   1.000
_cell.length_c   1.000
_cell.angle_alpha   90.00
_cell.angle_beta   90.00
_cell.angle_gamma   90.00
#
_symmetry.space_group_name_H-M   'P 1'
#
loop_
_entity.id
_entity.type
_entity.pdbx_description
1 polymer ?
#
loop_
_entity_poly.entity_id
_entity_poly.type
_entity_poly.pdbx_seq_one_letter_code
_entity_poly.pdbx_strand_id
1 'polypeptide(L)' 'YPTIFDVSLDYLPIQASVVPSEWAFSSSAETDTKKRNRINPVLMEVLQMSKFALKKAHLDFTTGWITPESDM' A
#
# COMPACT_ATOMS: atom_id res chain seq x y z
N TYR A 1 6.71 -26.88 -4.02
CA TYR A 1 6.91 -26.70 -2.56
C TYR A 1 5.88 -25.70 -2.04
N PRO A 2 4.66 -26.15 -1.71
CA PRO A 2 3.57 -25.27 -1.27
C PRO A 2 3.95 -24.48 -0.01
N THR A 3 4.63 -25.11 0.94
CA THR A 3 5.04 -24.47 2.20
C THR A 3 6.02 -23.30 2.02
N ILE A 4 6.97 -23.42 1.09
CA ILE A 4 7.95 -22.34 0.83
C ILE A 4 7.26 -21.18 0.12
N PHE A 5 6.32 -21.50 -0.78
CA PHE A 5 5.53 -20.49 -1.48
C PHE A 5 4.66 -19.68 -0.51
N ASP A 6 3.95 -20.34 0.40
CA ASP A 6 3.14 -19.67 1.43
C ASP A 6 4.00 -18.76 2.32
N VAL A 7 5.13 -19.27 2.82
CA VAL A 7 6.06 -18.47 3.65
C VAL A 7 6.60 -17.27 2.87
N SER A 8 6.90 -17.43 1.58
CA SER A 8 7.40 -16.33 0.76
C SER A 8 6.36 -15.23 0.53
N LEU A 9 5.07 -15.60 0.43
CA LEU A 9 3.96 -14.65 0.32
C LEU A 9 3.75 -13.84 1.59
N ASP A 10 4.09 -14.37 2.76
CA ASP A 10 4.00 -13.62 4.00
C ASP A 10 5.24 -12.75 4.23
N TYR A 11 6.44 -13.30 4.01
CA TYR A 11 7.69 -12.62 4.37
C TYR A 11 8.10 -11.50 3.41
N LEU A 12 7.92 -11.69 2.11
CA LEU A 12 8.36 -10.71 1.10
C LEU A 12 7.57 -9.39 1.19
N PRO A 13 6.22 -9.40 1.37
CA PRO A 13 5.45 -8.16 1.49
C PRO A 13 5.70 -7.42 2.79
N ILE A 14 6.03 -8.11 3.89
CA ILE A 14 6.34 -7.45 5.17
C ILE A 14 7.47 -6.45 4.97
N GLN A 15 8.60 -6.86 4.41
CA GLN A 15 9.73 -5.95 4.14
C GLN A 15 9.38 -4.89 3.08
N ALA A 16 8.67 -5.28 2.03
CA ALA A 16 8.27 -4.36 0.96
C ALA A 16 7.30 -3.27 1.45
N SER A 17 6.55 -3.51 2.53
CA SER A 17 5.55 -2.57 3.06
C SER A 17 6.11 -1.54 4.05
N VAL A 18 7.29 -1.78 4.65
CA VAL A 18 7.87 -0.87 5.66
C VAL A 18 8.20 0.50 5.06
N VAL A 19 8.97 0.53 3.97
CA VAL A 19 9.43 1.77 3.34
C VAL A 19 8.27 2.63 2.78
N PRO A 20 7.28 2.06 2.06
CA PRO A 20 6.11 2.82 1.60
C PRO A 20 5.28 3.38 2.76
N SER A 21 5.19 2.65 3.88
CA SER A 21 4.44 3.08 5.05
C SER A 21 5.13 4.27 5.73
N GLU A 22 6.44 4.21 5.95
CA GLU A 22 7.22 5.34 6.47
C GLU A 22 7.10 6.58 5.59
N TRP A 23 7.13 6.40 4.27
CA TRP A 23 6.97 7.51 3.32
C TRP A 23 5.56 8.10 3.36
N ALA A 24 4.52 7.26 3.49
CA ALA A 24 3.15 7.69 3.65
C ALA A 24 2.94 8.50 4.95
N PHE A 25 3.49 8.04 6.08
CA PHE A 25 3.44 8.75 7.36
C PHE A 25 4.22 10.07 7.32
N SER A 26 5.41 10.07 6.73
CA SER A 26 6.23 11.28 6.57
C SER A 26 5.55 12.33 5.69
N SER A 27 4.91 11.92 4.59
CA SER A 27 4.11 12.82 3.75
C SER A 27 2.92 13.44 4.51
N SER A 28 2.41 12.73 5.51
CA SER A 28 1.28 13.16 6.32
C SER A 28 1.68 14.13 7.44
N ALA A 29 2.95 14.13 7.85
CA ALA A 29 3.46 14.99 8.91
C ALA A 29 3.28 16.49 8.60
N GLU A 30 3.40 16.89 7.33
CA GLU A 30 3.16 18.27 6.87
C GLU A 30 1.73 18.75 7.18
N THR A 31 0.75 17.87 7.00
CA THR A 31 -0.67 18.18 7.23
C THR A 31 -1.05 18.09 8.69
N ASP A 32 -0.39 17.21 9.45
CA ASP A 32 -0.64 16.97 10.87
C ASP A 32 -0.03 18.05 11.78
N THR A 33 1.28 18.26 11.69
CA THR A 33 2.03 19.08 12.65
C THR A 33 2.30 20.49 12.13
N LYS A 34 2.78 20.65 10.89
CA LYS A 34 3.20 21.96 10.37
C LYS A 34 2.04 22.90 10.08
N LYS A 35 0.92 22.38 9.56
CA LYS A 35 -0.28 23.20 9.26
C LYS A 35 -1.25 23.37 10.44
N ARG A 36 -0.94 22.82 11.63
CA ARG A 36 -1.81 22.84 12.83
C ARG A 36 -3.26 22.46 12.54
N ASN A 37 -3.47 21.52 11.62
CA ASN A 37 -4.80 20.96 11.42
C ASN A 37 -5.05 20.08 12.64
N ARG A 38 -5.88 20.52 13.60
CA ARG A 38 -6.24 19.77 14.82
C ARG A 38 -7.11 18.55 14.48
N ILE A 39 -6.68 17.75 13.52
CA ILE A 39 -7.34 16.52 13.11
C ILE A 39 -7.13 15.51 14.23
N ASN A 40 -8.21 14.85 14.63
CA ASN A 40 -8.15 13.79 15.63
C ASN A 40 -7.24 12.66 15.10
N PRO A 41 -6.31 12.11 15.92
CA PRO A 41 -5.45 10.98 15.51
C PRO A 41 -6.20 9.83 14.85
N VAL A 42 -7.41 9.49 15.33
CA VAL A 42 -8.24 8.43 14.74
C VAL A 42 -8.71 8.79 13.33
N LEU A 43 -9.08 10.05 13.10
CA LEU A 43 -9.49 10.52 11.78
C LEU A 43 -8.31 10.55 10.81
N MET A 44 -7.11 10.86 11.31
CA MET A 44 -5.89 10.83 10.51
C MET A 44 -5.52 9.43 10.06
N GLU A 45 -5.66 8.44 10.94
CA GLU A 45 -5.42 7.03 10.63
C GLU A 45 -6.39 6.52 9.55
N VAL A 46 -7.69 6.80 9.71
CA VAL A 46 -8.71 6.44 8.72
C VAL A 46 -8.43 7.12 7.37
N LEU A 47 -7.98 8.37 7.37
CA LEU A 47 -7.63 9.10 6.15
C LEU A 47 -6.43 8.46 5.43
N GLN A 48 -5.39 8.09 6.16
CA GLN A 48 -4.20 7.45 5.59
C GLN A 48 -4.48 6.04 5.08
N MET A 49 -5.29 5.26 5.79
CA MET A 49 -5.77 3.95 5.31
C MET A 49 -6.62 4.09 4.04
N SER A 50 -7.49 5.09 3.97
CA SER A 50 -8.33 5.36 2.78
C SER A 50 -7.48 5.78 1.58
N LYS A 51 -6.48 6.65 1.80
CA LYS A 51 -5.54 7.09 0.75
C LYS A 51 -4.70 5.93 0.23
N PHE A 52 -4.25 5.04 1.12
CA PHE A 52 -3.51 3.85 0.74
C PHE A 52 -4.39 2.86 -0.05
N ALA A 53 -5.63 2.62 0.39
CA ALA A 53 -6.57 1.76 -0.32
C ALA A 53 -6.86 2.24 -1.74
N LEU A 54 -7.07 3.55 -1.93
CA LEU A 54 -7.25 4.14 -3.26
C LEU A 54 -6.01 3.98 -4.14
N LYS A 55 -4.81 4.19 -3.58
CA LYS A 55 -3.55 3.99 -4.31
C LYS A 55 -3.33 2.53 -4.70
N LYS A 56 -3.70 1.59 -3.82
CA LYS A 56 -3.65 0.15 -4.09
C LYS A 56 -4.63 -0.25 -5.19
N ALA A 57 -5.84 0.32 -5.20
CA ALA A 57 -6.82 0.07 -6.25
C ALA A 57 -6.34 0.51 -7.66
N HIS A 58 -5.43 1.49 -7.72
CA HIS A 58 -4.79 1.93 -8.96
C HIS A 58 -3.54 1.09 -9.34
N LEU A 59 -3.03 0.24 -8.43
CA LEU A 59 -1.95 -0.70 -8.70
C LEU A 59 -2.55 -2.04 -9.15
N ASP A 60 -2.99 -2.07 -10.40
CA ASP A 60 -3.38 -3.32 -11.04
C ASP A 60 -2.13 -4.00 -11.61
N PHE A 61 -1.61 -4.98 -10.86
CA PHE A 61 -0.45 -5.79 -11.26
C PHE A 61 -0.82 -6.86 -12.31
N THR A 62 -2.11 -6.99 -12.65
CA THR A 62 -2.63 -7.97 -13.60
C THR A 62 -3.01 -7.36 -14.95
N THR A 63 -3.19 -6.04 -15.03
CA THR A 63 -3.31 -5.33 -16.31
C THR A 63 -2.08 -5.56 -17.18
N GLY A 64 -2.25 -6.31 -18.27
CA GLY A 64 -1.20 -6.63 -19.25
C GLY A 64 -0.62 -8.05 -19.14
N TRP A 65 -1.00 -8.82 -18.12
CA TRP A 65 -0.59 -10.24 -18.01
C TRP A 65 -1.54 -11.21 -18.74
N ILE A 66 -2.67 -10.70 -19.24
CA ILE A 66 -3.59 -11.45 -20.08
C ILE A 66 -2.97 -11.54 -21.48
N THR A 67 -2.17 -12.59 -21.75
CA THR A 67 -1.92 -13.03 -23.12
C THR A 67 -3.25 -13.48 -23.71
N PRO A 68 -3.74 -12.88 -24.81
CA PRO A 68 -4.90 -13.43 -25.50
C PRO A 68 -4.56 -14.86 -25.94
N GLU A 69 -5.50 -15.78 -25.73
CA GLU A 69 -5.39 -17.21 -26.07
C GLU A 69 -5.13 -17.46 -27.57
N SER A 70 -5.14 -16.42 -28.41
CA SER A 70 -4.89 -16.47 -29.84
C SER A 70 -3.42 -16.62 -30.26
N ASP A 71 -2.47 -16.70 -29.32
CA ASP A 71 -1.02 -16.88 -29.57
C ASP A 71 -0.50 -18.29 -29.18
N MET A 72 -1.40 -19.27 -28.98
CA MET A 72 -1.08 -20.71 -28.94
C MET A 72 -1.52 -21.39 -30.24
#